data_AF-A0AAU7CJK2-F1
#
_entry.id   AF-A0AAU7CJK2-F1
#
_cell.length_a   1.000
_cell.length_b   1.000
_cell.length_c   1.000
_cell.angle_alpha   90.00
_cell.angle_beta   90.00
_cell.angle_gamma   90.00
#
_symmetry.space_group_name_H-M   'P 1'
#
loop_
_entity.id
_entity.type
_entity.pdbx_description
1 polymer ?
#
loop_
_entity_poly.entity_id
_entity_poly.type
_entity_poly.pdbx_seq_one_letter_code
_entity_poly.pdbx_strand_id
1 'polypeptide(L)'
;MATTPLSSTDPSLLEVHLLGGSKGESIVIKLPDDQWGVVDCYTDAISEPDKNPTVQFLRSRDVKKLLFVCLTHAHDDHFLGMVKLIEEFKPAEFWRFGCLAPPHLQKLMQYNLLRAKEATGAKKAELTRSSKEFFDVLKIAERGRKDKSILPNPLSSLKTLYPLPRDSAKGFKIECLAPSGVQVARYQEAILDCIGPDEKIAKELKHSDHNEVSVVLKITYGDTVVILGGDLEKAGWEEVVREYGEDNLKALAVKVSHHGSENGYCADLWKHFTVGGKTIAMIAPQHRHKLPRPAGLDDISKFANQIVATCKPKLDWKPASVVREPLPESRMILRTHLAAMKLADDTPCGQCSFKFDNMGNVVDGELIEPAVVLHGEGTKAPTASIA
;
A
#
# COMPACT_ATOMS: atom_id res chain seq x y z
N MET A 1 14.47 -14.94 28.31
CA MET A 1 14.03 -13.84 29.19
C MET A 1 12.55 -13.64 28.97
N ALA A 2 11.75 -13.68 30.03
CA ALA A 2 10.30 -13.54 29.92
C ALA A 2 9.95 -12.11 29.48
N THR A 3 9.22 -11.99 28.37
CA THR A 3 8.65 -10.73 27.89
C THR A 3 7.64 -10.24 28.91
N THR A 4 7.88 -9.07 29.51
CA THR A 4 6.90 -8.37 30.34
C THR A 4 5.62 -8.18 29.53
N PRO A 5 4.43 -8.56 30.03
CA PRO A 5 3.18 -8.29 29.32
C PRO A 5 3.04 -6.78 29.16
N LEU A 6 2.75 -6.32 27.93
CA LEU A 6 2.36 -4.93 27.69
C LEU A 6 1.17 -4.62 28.61
N SER A 7 1.28 -3.54 29.38
CA SER A 7 0.21 -3.06 30.27
C SER A 7 -1.07 -2.85 29.47
N SER A 8 -2.21 -3.30 29.99
CA SER A 8 -3.56 -3.18 29.39
C SER A 8 -4.11 -1.74 29.36
N THR A 9 -3.21 -0.75 29.32
CA THR A 9 -3.48 0.68 29.45
C THR A 9 -2.61 1.52 28.51
N ASP A 10 -1.96 0.93 27.50
CA ASP A 10 -1.20 1.71 26.51
C ASP A 10 -2.20 2.54 25.66
N PRO A 11 -2.22 3.88 25.78
CA PRO A 11 -3.13 4.72 24.99
C PRO A 11 -2.66 4.87 23.54
N SER A 12 -1.47 4.35 23.21
CA SER A 12 -0.87 4.47 21.89
C SER A 12 -1.65 3.66 20.86
N LEU A 13 -1.92 4.27 19.71
CA LEU A 13 -2.66 3.64 18.62
C LEU A 13 -1.78 3.50 17.39
N LEU A 14 -1.94 2.39 16.68
CA LEU A 14 -1.51 2.29 15.29
C LEU A 14 -2.60 2.91 14.41
N GLU A 15 -2.29 3.92 13.61
CA GLU A 15 -3.22 4.48 12.63
C GLU A 15 -2.77 4.12 11.21
N VAL A 16 -3.72 3.67 10.37
CA VAL A 16 -3.49 3.36 8.96
C VAL A 16 -4.51 4.10 8.11
N HIS A 17 -4.03 4.93 7.21
CA HIS A 17 -4.84 5.76 6.31
C HIS A 17 -4.53 5.39 4.87
N LEU A 18 -5.46 4.71 4.21
CA LEU A 18 -5.40 4.47 2.78
C LEU A 18 -6.04 5.65 2.04
N LEU A 19 -5.22 6.38 1.29
CA LEU A 19 -5.61 7.46 0.41
C LEU A 19 -5.62 6.95 -1.02
N GLY A 20 -6.72 7.13 -1.73
CA GLY A 20 -6.85 6.61 -3.09
C GLY A 20 -8.01 7.22 -3.84
N GLY A 21 -7.74 7.61 -5.08
CA GLY A 21 -8.75 8.10 -6.00
C GLY A 21 -9.16 6.96 -6.93
N SER A 22 -9.01 7.24 -8.23
CA SER A 22 -9.28 6.29 -9.30
C SER A 22 -8.02 5.77 -10.01
N LYS A 23 -6.83 6.24 -9.60
CA LYS A 23 -5.60 6.08 -10.37
C LYS A 23 -4.40 5.57 -9.61
N GLY A 24 -4.44 5.49 -8.28
CA GLY A 24 -3.29 5.09 -7.48
C GLY A 24 -3.59 5.20 -6.00
N GLU A 25 -2.58 4.94 -5.20
CA GLU A 25 -2.72 4.84 -3.76
C GLU A 25 -1.52 5.38 -2.99
N SER A 26 -1.79 5.77 -1.75
CA SER A 26 -0.78 6.10 -0.76
C SER A 26 -1.31 5.66 0.60
N ILE A 27 -0.44 5.08 1.40
CA ILE A 27 -0.80 4.59 2.73
C ILE A 27 0.03 5.37 3.73
N VAL A 28 -0.64 6.20 4.53
CA VAL A 28 -0.01 6.92 5.63
C VAL A 28 -0.19 6.11 6.91
N ILE A 29 0.89 5.95 7.66
CA ILE A 29 0.92 5.15 8.89
C ILE A 29 1.40 6.06 10.02
N LYS A 30 0.63 6.13 11.10
CA LYS A 30 1.09 6.66 12.39
C LYS A 30 1.38 5.48 13.30
N LEU A 31 2.63 5.32 13.70
CA LEU A 31 3.08 4.25 14.58
C LEU A 31 2.70 4.56 16.04
N PRO A 32 2.62 3.53 16.91
CA PRO A 32 2.33 3.72 18.33
C PRO A 32 3.31 4.66 19.04
N ASP A 33 4.53 4.85 18.54
CA ASP A 33 5.50 5.81 19.10
C ASP A 33 5.42 7.22 18.48
N ASP A 34 4.25 7.58 17.93
CA ASP A 34 3.93 8.85 17.26
C ASP A 34 4.78 9.18 16.02
N GLN A 35 5.57 8.22 15.52
CA GLN A 35 6.30 8.38 14.27
C GLN A 35 5.43 8.10 13.06
N TRP A 36 5.70 8.81 11.97
CA TRP A 36 4.93 8.72 10.74
C TRP A 36 5.72 8.06 9.63
N GLY A 37 5.08 7.17 8.89
CA GLY A 37 5.63 6.54 7.69
C GLY A 37 4.65 6.66 6.53
N VAL A 38 5.17 6.60 5.31
CA VAL A 38 4.35 6.54 4.10
C VAL A 38 4.78 5.37 3.25
N VAL A 39 3.82 4.60 2.74
CA VAL A 39 4.01 3.58 1.72
C VAL A 39 3.31 4.04 0.46
N ASP A 40 4.10 4.17 -0.61
CA ASP A 40 3.71 4.70 -1.91
C ASP A 40 3.15 6.13 -1.89
N CYS A 41 3.09 6.73 -3.08
CA CYS A 41 2.56 8.06 -3.28
C CYS A 41 2.02 8.19 -4.69
N TYR A 42 0.90 8.87 -4.85
CA TYR A 42 0.35 9.17 -6.16
C TYR A 42 -0.17 10.61 -6.20
N THR A 43 -0.30 11.15 -7.41
CA THR A 43 -0.99 12.41 -7.65
C THR A 43 -1.57 12.42 -9.07
N ASP A 44 -2.79 12.94 -9.19
CA ASP A 44 -3.42 13.23 -10.48
C ASP A 44 -2.95 14.57 -11.07
N ALA A 45 -2.35 15.43 -10.25
CA ALA A 45 -1.97 16.80 -10.57
C ALA A 45 -0.49 17.04 -10.28
N ILE A 46 0.40 16.28 -10.94
CA ILE A 46 1.85 16.40 -10.78
C ILE A 46 2.42 17.81 -11.06
N SER A 47 1.76 18.61 -11.92
CA SER A 47 2.11 20.02 -12.13
C SER A 47 1.70 20.94 -10.97
N GLU A 48 0.88 20.44 -10.05
CA GLU A 48 0.36 21.14 -8.87
C GLU A 48 0.76 20.33 -7.62
N PRO A 49 2.05 20.26 -7.26
CA PRO A 49 2.55 19.37 -6.20
C PRO A 49 1.89 19.60 -4.83
N ASP A 50 1.38 20.80 -4.56
CA ASP A 50 0.65 21.11 -3.32
C ASP A 50 -0.78 20.53 -3.27
N LYS A 51 -1.29 20.00 -4.39
CA LYS A 51 -2.53 19.20 -4.45
C LYS A 51 -2.29 17.70 -4.30
N ASN A 52 -1.06 17.27 -4.01
CA ASN A 52 -0.77 15.88 -3.72
C ASN A 52 -1.56 15.44 -2.46
N PRO A 53 -2.40 14.39 -2.53
CA PRO A 53 -3.26 14.01 -1.41
C PRO A 53 -2.50 13.65 -0.14
N THR A 54 -1.40 12.91 -0.27
CA THR A 54 -0.55 12.51 0.86
C THR A 54 0.06 13.72 1.53
N VAL A 55 0.55 14.68 0.74
CA VAL A 55 1.14 15.93 1.26
C VAL A 55 0.08 16.76 2.00
N GLN A 56 -1.12 16.91 1.43
CA GLN A 56 -2.23 17.63 2.08
C GLN A 56 -2.66 16.96 3.39
N PHE A 57 -2.75 15.62 3.40
CA PHE A 57 -3.06 14.85 4.60
C PHE A 57 -2.02 15.05 5.70
N LEU A 58 -0.73 14.92 5.38
CA LEU A 58 0.35 15.09 6.37
C LEU A 58 0.39 16.54 6.91
N ARG A 59 0.16 17.54 6.05
CA ARG A 59 0.05 18.95 6.47
C ARG A 59 -1.11 19.19 7.43
N SER A 60 -2.29 18.62 7.15
CA SER A 60 -3.48 18.80 8.00
C SER A 60 -3.33 18.13 9.38
N ARG A 61 -2.40 17.18 9.49
CA ARG A 61 -1.99 16.53 10.75
C ARG A 61 -0.73 17.13 11.37
N ASP A 62 -0.27 18.28 10.87
CA ASP A 62 0.92 18.99 11.35
C ASP A 62 2.21 18.15 11.35
N VAL A 63 2.28 17.12 10.51
CA VAL A 63 3.48 16.28 10.40
C VAL A 63 4.62 17.10 9.82
N LYS A 64 5.79 17.09 10.48
CA LYS A 64 6.96 17.85 10.04
C LYS A 64 8.09 16.97 9.50
N LYS A 65 8.09 15.69 9.86
CA LYS A 65 9.08 14.72 9.41
C LYS A 65 8.50 13.32 9.32
N LEU A 66 9.06 12.49 8.46
CA LEU A 66 8.75 11.06 8.37
C LEU A 66 9.89 10.22 8.94
N LEU A 67 9.54 9.10 9.57
CA LEU A 67 10.49 8.03 9.86
C LEU A 67 10.92 7.36 8.55
N PHE A 68 9.96 6.97 7.72
CA PHE A 68 10.26 6.33 6.43
C PHE A 68 9.31 6.77 5.32
N VAL A 69 9.82 6.70 4.09
CA VAL A 69 9.00 6.57 2.87
C VAL A 69 9.38 5.25 2.21
N CYS A 70 8.39 4.46 1.83
CA CYS A 70 8.55 3.17 1.16
C CYS A 70 7.98 3.22 -0.25
N LEU A 71 8.77 2.88 -1.26
CA LEU A 71 8.32 2.66 -2.63
C LEU A 71 8.20 1.15 -2.91
N THR A 72 6.98 0.68 -3.13
CA THR A 72 6.70 -0.76 -3.25
C THR A 72 7.17 -1.36 -4.56
N HIS A 73 7.05 -0.65 -5.68
CA HIS A 73 7.51 -1.08 -7.00
C HIS A 73 7.53 0.09 -7.99
N ALA A 74 7.94 -0.14 -9.24
CA ALA A 74 8.23 0.92 -10.22
C ALA A 74 7.03 1.32 -11.12
N HIS A 75 5.81 1.34 -10.58
CA HIS A 75 4.64 1.87 -11.30
C HIS A 75 4.29 3.30 -10.88
N ASP A 76 3.79 4.08 -11.85
CA ASP A 76 3.61 5.51 -11.69
C ASP A 76 2.51 5.87 -10.69
N ASP A 77 1.52 5.01 -10.54
CA ASP A 77 0.50 5.06 -9.50
C ASP A 77 0.99 4.76 -8.07
N HIS A 78 2.31 4.49 -7.91
CA HIS A 78 2.96 4.26 -6.62
C HIS A 78 4.08 5.26 -6.29
N PHE A 79 4.57 6.06 -7.25
CA PHE A 79 5.60 7.08 -6.99
C PHE A 79 5.30 8.50 -7.49
N LEU A 80 4.27 8.73 -8.31
CA LEU A 80 4.04 10.08 -8.83
C LEU A 80 3.76 11.07 -7.70
N GLY A 81 4.58 12.13 -7.61
CA GLY A 81 4.49 13.15 -6.55
C GLY A 81 5.32 12.83 -5.31
N MET A 82 6.03 11.70 -5.29
CA MET A 82 6.91 11.31 -4.20
C MET A 82 8.11 12.25 -4.02
N VAL A 83 8.56 12.95 -5.08
CA VAL A 83 9.61 13.97 -4.95
C VAL A 83 9.21 15.04 -3.95
N LYS A 84 7.99 15.60 -4.11
CA LYS A 84 7.44 16.61 -3.20
C LYS A 84 7.34 16.09 -1.76
N LEU A 85 6.89 14.85 -1.60
CA LEU A 85 6.77 14.20 -0.29
C LEU A 85 8.13 14.11 0.42
N ILE A 86 9.16 13.62 -0.28
CA ILE A 86 10.50 13.42 0.30
C ILE A 86 11.17 14.77 0.63
N GLU A 87 11.06 15.75 -0.26
CA GLU A 87 11.67 17.07 -0.05
C GLU A 87 11.05 17.83 1.13
N GLU A 88 9.72 17.72 1.31
CA GLU A 88 9.01 18.43 2.36
C GLU A 88 9.15 17.77 3.73
N PHE A 89 8.93 16.46 3.81
CA PHE A 89 8.89 15.75 5.09
C PHE A 89 10.17 14.97 5.42
N LYS A 90 11.19 15.03 4.56
CA LYS A 90 12.58 14.62 4.86
C LYS A 90 12.67 13.29 5.65
N PRO A 91 12.26 12.17 5.04
CA PRO A 91 12.22 10.89 5.74
C PRO A 91 13.61 10.45 6.21
N ALA A 92 13.70 9.92 7.43
CA ALA A 92 14.97 9.37 7.92
C ALA A 92 15.43 8.14 7.11
N GLU A 93 14.48 7.31 6.65
CA GLU A 93 14.75 6.15 5.80
C GLU A 93 13.96 6.20 4.47
N PHE A 94 14.59 5.72 3.40
CA PHE A 94 13.92 5.51 2.12
C PHE A 94 13.96 4.03 1.74
N TRP A 95 12.83 3.35 1.95
CA TRP A 95 12.68 1.94 1.66
C TRP A 95 12.27 1.74 0.21
N ARG A 96 12.84 0.74 -0.48
CA ARG A 96 12.48 0.45 -1.87
C ARG A 96 12.63 -1.01 -2.25
N PHE A 97 11.88 -1.42 -3.25
CA PHE A 97 11.96 -2.74 -3.87
C PHE A 97 13.34 -3.14 -4.42
N GLY A 98 13.49 -4.46 -4.55
CA GLY A 98 14.25 -5.07 -5.63
C GLY A 98 15.75 -5.24 -5.43
N CYS A 99 16.34 -4.82 -4.29
CA CYS A 99 17.80 -4.88 -4.03
C CYS A 99 18.67 -4.63 -5.28
N LEU A 100 18.23 -3.69 -6.15
CA LEU A 100 18.77 -3.60 -7.50
C LEU A 100 20.24 -3.16 -7.45
N ALA A 101 21.13 -4.03 -7.91
CA ALA A 101 22.53 -3.70 -8.13
C ALA A 101 22.65 -2.59 -9.21
N PRO A 102 23.75 -1.80 -9.21
CA PRO A 102 23.91 -0.67 -10.14
C PRO A 102 23.65 -0.98 -11.62
N PRO A 103 24.09 -2.13 -12.20
CA PRO A 103 23.82 -2.44 -13.60
C PRO A 103 22.32 -2.58 -13.92
N HIS A 104 21.55 -3.22 -13.03
CA HIS A 104 20.10 -3.37 -13.20
C HIS A 104 19.41 -2.02 -13.14
N LEU A 105 19.80 -1.18 -12.17
CA LEU A 105 19.22 0.16 -12.06
C LEU A 105 19.53 1.02 -13.29
N GLN A 106 20.77 0.98 -13.79
CA GLN A 106 21.17 1.70 -15.01
C GLN A 106 20.37 1.24 -16.23
N LYS A 107 20.18 -0.07 -16.42
CA LYS A 107 19.37 -0.61 -17.52
C LYS A 107 17.89 -0.24 -17.40
N LEU A 108 17.32 -0.28 -16.20
CA LEU A 108 15.94 0.17 -15.97
C LEU A 108 15.78 1.66 -16.33
N MET A 109 16.75 2.50 -15.94
CA MET A 109 16.75 3.91 -16.32
C MET A 109 16.88 4.10 -17.83
N GLN A 110 17.80 3.37 -18.48
CA GLN A 110 17.99 3.42 -19.93
C GLN A 110 16.70 3.00 -20.67
N TYR A 111 16.06 1.91 -20.25
CA TYR A 111 14.81 1.44 -20.81
C TYR A 111 13.71 2.51 -20.73
N ASN A 112 13.50 3.11 -19.56
CA ASN A 112 12.49 4.16 -19.38
C ASN A 112 12.75 5.39 -20.28
N LEU A 113 14.02 5.79 -20.44
CA LEU A 113 14.40 6.89 -21.34
C LEU A 113 14.13 6.55 -22.81
N LEU A 114 14.46 5.34 -23.25
CA LEU A 114 14.22 4.91 -24.62
C LEU A 114 12.72 4.85 -24.94
N ARG A 115 11.90 4.30 -24.04
CA ARG A 115 10.43 4.30 -24.22
C ARG A 115 9.87 5.71 -24.37
N ALA A 116 10.33 6.64 -23.52
CA ALA A 116 9.92 8.03 -23.62
C ALA A 116 10.37 8.67 -24.94
N LYS A 117 11.56 8.32 -25.44
CA LYS A 117 12.09 8.82 -26.71
C LYS A 117 11.31 8.31 -27.93
N GLU A 118 10.96 7.02 -27.92
CA GLU A 118 10.25 6.33 -29.01
C GLU A 118 8.74 6.64 -29.05
N ALA A 119 8.15 6.99 -27.90
CA ALA A 119 6.75 7.40 -27.83
C ALA A 119 6.49 8.76 -28.51
N THR A 120 5.22 9.02 -28.85
CA THR A 120 4.77 10.27 -29.48
C THR A 120 3.58 10.89 -28.72
N GLY A 121 3.30 12.16 -28.98
CA GLY A 121 2.13 12.88 -28.45
C GLY A 121 1.99 12.85 -26.93
N ALA A 122 0.77 12.62 -26.45
CA ALA A 122 0.44 12.57 -25.02
C ALA A 122 1.19 11.46 -24.27
N LYS A 123 1.40 10.30 -24.91
CA LYS A 123 2.11 9.18 -24.29
C LYS A 123 3.59 9.50 -24.06
N LYS A 124 4.24 10.22 -24.98
CA LYS A 124 5.59 10.76 -24.78
C LYS A 124 5.67 11.64 -23.55
N ALA A 125 4.74 12.57 -23.41
CA ALA A 125 4.71 13.49 -22.27
C ALA A 125 4.51 12.74 -20.94
N GLU A 126 3.61 11.77 -20.90
CA GLU A 126 3.37 10.88 -19.74
C GLU A 126 4.63 10.10 -19.36
N LEU A 127 5.23 9.38 -20.30
CA LEU A 127 6.43 8.56 -20.05
C LEU A 127 7.63 9.41 -19.66
N THR A 128 7.85 10.54 -20.33
CA THR A 128 8.96 11.46 -20.00
C THR A 128 8.83 11.96 -18.57
N ARG A 129 7.61 12.35 -18.18
CA ARG A 129 7.34 12.88 -16.84
C ARG A 129 7.48 11.81 -15.76
N SER A 130 6.86 10.65 -15.97
CA SER A 130 6.95 9.50 -15.07
C SER A 130 8.41 9.06 -14.89
N SER A 131 9.17 8.95 -15.97
CA SER A 131 10.61 8.61 -15.92
C SER A 131 11.41 9.65 -15.15
N LYS A 132 11.14 10.95 -15.37
CA LYS A 132 11.81 12.03 -14.65
C LYS A 132 11.54 11.96 -13.15
N GLU A 133 10.28 11.81 -12.75
CA GLU A 133 9.90 11.71 -11.33
C GLU A 133 10.59 10.50 -10.67
N PHE A 134 10.51 9.32 -11.28
CA PHE A 134 11.16 8.12 -10.78
C PHE A 134 12.67 8.32 -10.58
N PHE A 135 13.36 8.93 -11.55
CA PHE A 135 14.79 9.18 -11.44
C PHE A 135 15.12 10.21 -10.37
N ASP A 136 14.30 11.25 -10.22
CA ASP A 136 14.53 12.29 -9.23
C ASP A 136 14.31 11.76 -7.81
N VAL A 137 13.32 10.88 -7.58
CA VAL A 137 13.19 10.12 -6.32
C VAL A 137 14.48 9.38 -5.97
N LEU A 138 15.03 8.60 -6.93
CA LEU A 138 16.25 7.84 -6.69
C LEU A 138 17.48 8.74 -6.47
N LYS A 139 17.58 9.86 -7.19
CA LYS A 139 18.65 10.85 -6.99
C LYS A 139 18.56 11.51 -5.62
N ILE A 140 17.37 11.84 -5.15
CA ILE A 140 17.17 12.45 -3.83
C ILE A 140 17.60 11.46 -2.75
N ALA A 141 17.17 10.19 -2.84
CA ALA A 141 17.60 9.15 -1.91
C ALA A 141 19.14 8.95 -1.93
N GLU A 142 19.76 8.95 -3.10
CA GLU A 142 21.22 8.81 -3.25
C GLU A 142 22.00 10.04 -2.75
N ARG A 143 21.47 11.25 -2.93
CA ARG A 143 22.03 12.47 -2.34
C ARG A 143 21.92 12.43 -0.81
N GLY A 144 20.74 12.07 -0.30
CA GLY A 144 20.49 11.90 1.13
C GLY A 144 21.39 10.83 1.77
N ARG A 145 21.74 9.77 1.02
CA ARG A 145 22.73 8.79 1.45
C ARG A 145 24.12 9.39 1.62
N LYS A 146 24.54 10.24 0.68
CA LYS A 146 25.89 10.85 0.66
C LYS A 146 26.07 11.87 1.79
N ASP A 147 25.03 12.66 2.07
CA ASP A 147 25.05 13.64 3.17
C ASP A 147 24.52 13.10 4.51
N LYS A 148 24.09 11.82 4.53
CA LYS A 148 23.54 11.10 5.69
C LYS A 148 22.20 11.63 6.21
N SER A 149 21.47 12.42 5.43
CA SER A 149 20.12 12.87 5.77
C SER A 149 19.03 11.83 5.56
N ILE A 150 19.27 10.87 4.64
CA ILE A 150 18.35 9.76 4.34
C ILE A 150 19.16 8.48 4.31
N LEU A 151 18.67 7.41 4.95
CA LEU A 151 19.22 6.07 4.84
C LEU A 151 18.41 5.25 3.81
N PRO A 152 18.94 5.00 2.60
CA PRO A 152 18.27 4.11 1.66
C PRO A 152 18.34 2.67 2.14
N ASN A 153 17.20 1.99 2.10
CA ASN A 153 17.06 0.63 2.59
C ASN A 153 16.41 -0.24 1.49
N PRO A 154 17.21 -0.97 0.69
CA PRO A 154 16.64 -1.93 -0.24
C PRO A 154 15.99 -3.07 0.54
N LEU A 155 14.77 -3.41 0.14
CA LEU A 155 13.92 -4.38 0.83
C LEU A 155 13.94 -5.74 0.15
N SER A 156 13.84 -6.77 0.98
CA SER A 156 13.69 -8.19 0.62
C SER A 156 12.92 -8.89 1.74
N SER A 157 12.39 -10.08 1.46
CA SER A 157 11.76 -10.93 2.47
C SER A 157 12.69 -11.23 3.65
N LEU A 158 12.08 -11.62 4.77
CA LEU A 158 12.69 -12.05 6.03
C LEU A 158 13.42 -10.93 6.77
N LYS A 159 13.08 -9.68 6.47
CA LYS A 159 13.73 -8.49 7.02
C LYS A 159 12.81 -7.76 7.98
N THR A 160 13.20 -7.69 9.26
CA THR A 160 12.62 -6.74 10.22
C THR A 160 13.20 -5.36 9.98
N LEU A 161 12.32 -4.38 9.72
CA LEU A 161 12.66 -3.00 9.40
C LEU A 161 12.64 -2.10 10.65
N TYR A 162 11.76 -2.39 11.60
CA TYR A 162 11.59 -1.58 12.79
C TYR A 162 11.14 -2.45 13.98
N PRO A 163 11.61 -2.18 15.23
CA PRO A 163 12.45 -1.06 15.69
C PRO A 163 13.96 -1.18 15.40
N LEU A 164 14.67 -0.04 15.40
CA LEU A 164 16.13 0.08 15.25
C LEU A 164 16.78 0.76 16.48
N PRO A 165 17.95 0.29 16.98
CA PRO A 165 18.51 -1.05 16.75
C PRO A 165 17.60 -2.10 17.42
N ARG A 166 17.81 -3.38 17.09
CA ARG A 166 16.92 -4.54 17.37
C ARG A 166 16.75 -4.90 18.86
N ASP A 167 16.61 -3.90 19.74
CA ASP A 167 16.22 -4.04 21.13
C ASP A 167 14.73 -3.72 21.27
N SER A 168 14.00 -4.75 21.65
CA SER A 168 12.63 -5.07 21.27
C SER A 168 11.56 -4.44 22.18
N ALA A 169 11.77 -3.21 22.64
CA ALA A 169 10.90 -2.61 23.64
C ALA A 169 9.64 -1.90 23.09
N LYS A 170 9.53 -1.69 21.77
CA LYS A 170 8.51 -0.78 21.21
C LYS A 170 7.10 -1.34 21.08
N GLY A 171 6.81 -2.57 21.54
CA GLY A 171 5.45 -3.15 21.48
C GLY A 171 4.89 -3.39 20.07
N PHE A 172 5.54 -2.84 19.03
CA PHE A 172 5.25 -3.06 17.62
C PHE A 172 6.51 -3.36 16.80
N LYS A 173 6.33 -3.99 15.63
CA LYS A 173 7.36 -4.30 14.64
C LYS A 173 6.84 -4.11 13.22
N ILE A 174 7.76 -3.81 12.29
CA ILE A 174 7.50 -3.78 10.85
C ILE A 174 8.42 -4.77 10.16
N GLU A 175 7.85 -5.65 9.35
CA GLU A 175 8.55 -6.70 8.62
C GLU A 175 8.25 -6.59 7.11
N CYS A 176 9.25 -6.89 6.29
CA CYS A 176 9.10 -7.01 4.85
C CYS A 176 8.86 -8.47 4.48
N LEU A 177 7.67 -8.78 3.95
CA LEU A 177 7.29 -10.14 3.54
C LEU A 177 7.75 -10.49 2.12
N ALA A 178 7.70 -9.52 1.21
CA ALA A 178 8.09 -9.64 -0.20
C ALA A 178 8.85 -8.38 -0.63
N PRO A 179 9.69 -8.43 -1.67
CA PRO A 179 9.93 -9.59 -2.55
C PRO A 179 10.97 -10.58 -2.00
N SER A 180 10.82 -11.86 -2.36
CA SER A 180 11.83 -12.90 -2.14
C SER A 180 13.05 -12.72 -3.06
N GLY A 181 14.13 -13.48 -2.80
CA GLY A 181 15.28 -13.51 -3.71
C GLY A 181 14.95 -14.01 -5.12
N VAL A 182 13.97 -14.92 -5.25
CA VAL A 182 13.56 -15.47 -6.56
C VAL A 182 12.82 -14.41 -7.38
N GLN A 183 11.91 -13.69 -6.74
CA GLN A 183 11.19 -12.57 -7.35
C GLN A 183 12.14 -11.47 -7.81
N VAL A 184 13.10 -11.11 -6.96
CA VAL A 184 14.15 -10.13 -7.31
C VAL A 184 14.96 -10.61 -8.52
N ALA A 185 15.35 -11.88 -8.57
CA ALA A 185 16.13 -12.43 -9.68
C ALA A 185 15.35 -12.39 -11.02
N ARG A 186 14.07 -12.74 -11.03
CA ARG A 186 13.21 -12.67 -12.22
C ARG A 186 13.10 -11.25 -12.75
N TYR A 187 12.90 -10.27 -11.87
CA TYR A 187 12.83 -8.87 -12.28
C TYR A 187 14.18 -8.34 -12.79
N GLN A 188 15.28 -8.73 -12.16
CA GLN A 188 16.62 -8.41 -12.64
C GLN A 188 16.87 -8.96 -14.05
N GLU A 189 16.55 -10.24 -14.30
CA GLU A 189 16.65 -10.86 -15.62
C GLU A 189 15.77 -10.14 -16.65
N ALA A 190 14.52 -9.84 -16.32
CA ALA A 190 13.62 -9.08 -17.18
C ALA A 190 14.21 -7.72 -17.57
N ILE A 191 14.82 -6.98 -16.62
CA ILE A 191 15.50 -5.71 -16.91
C ILE A 191 16.72 -5.91 -17.83
N LEU A 192 17.52 -6.96 -17.60
CA LEU A 192 18.71 -7.23 -18.39
C LEU A 192 18.37 -7.47 -19.87
N ASP A 193 17.27 -8.19 -20.11
CA ASP A 193 16.75 -8.54 -21.45
C ASP A 193 16.19 -7.35 -22.24
N CYS A 194 15.88 -6.23 -21.58
CA CYS A 194 15.17 -5.14 -22.23
C CYS A 194 16.00 -4.35 -23.24
N ILE A 195 17.31 -4.25 -23.02
CA ILE A 195 18.21 -3.47 -23.87
C ILE A 195 19.15 -4.40 -24.63
N GLY A 196 18.99 -4.41 -25.95
CA GLY A 196 19.81 -5.21 -26.86
C GLY A 196 21.18 -4.59 -27.17
N PRO A 197 22.01 -5.27 -27.99
CA PRO A 197 23.39 -4.84 -28.30
C PRO A 197 23.50 -3.44 -28.91
N ASP A 198 22.50 -3.01 -29.68
CA ASP A 198 22.48 -1.70 -30.36
C ASP A 198 21.91 -0.57 -29.48
N GLU A 199 21.85 -0.77 -28.15
CA GLU A 199 21.21 0.15 -27.19
C GLU A 199 19.73 0.46 -27.49
N LYS A 200 19.05 -0.44 -28.21
CA LYS A 200 17.61 -0.37 -28.50
C LYS A 200 16.81 -1.28 -27.57
N ILE A 201 15.52 -0.98 -27.45
CA ILE A 201 14.59 -1.88 -26.77
C ILE A 201 14.50 -3.19 -27.56
N ALA A 202 14.99 -4.28 -26.96
CA ALA A 202 14.90 -5.62 -27.50
C ALA A 202 13.63 -6.34 -27.01
N LYS A 203 13.20 -6.03 -25.79
CA LYS A 203 12.02 -6.62 -25.13
C LYS A 203 11.39 -5.57 -24.22
N GLU A 204 10.06 -5.51 -24.21
CA GLU A 204 9.34 -4.65 -23.27
C GLU A 204 9.30 -5.31 -21.88
N LEU A 205 9.55 -4.53 -20.82
CA LEU A 205 9.14 -4.91 -19.46
C LEU A 205 7.62 -4.99 -19.42
N LYS A 206 7.12 -6.14 -18.99
CA LYS A 206 5.69 -6.32 -18.74
C LYS A 206 5.33 -5.59 -17.45
N HIS A 207 4.06 -5.18 -17.37
CA HIS A 207 3.49 -4.64 -16.13
C HIS A 207 3.67 -5.63 -14.95
N SER A 208 3.43 -6.92 -15.19
CA SER A 208 3.65 -7.98 -14.19
C SER A 208 5.10 -8.10 -13.73
N ASP A 209 6.08 -7.71 -14.56
CA ASP A 209 7.51 -7.81 -14.17
C ASP A 209 7.81 -6.82 -13.03
N HIS A 210 7.22 -5.62 -13.05
CA HIS A 210 7.35 -4.67 -11.94
C HIS A 210 6.62 -5.15 -10.68
N ASN A 211 5.45 -5.78 -10.84
CA ASN A 211 4.66 -6.32 -9.74
C ASN A 211 5.36 -7.46 -9.02
N GLU A 212 6.26 -8.18 -9.71
CA GLU A 212 7.08 -9.24 -9.13
C GLU A 212 7.87 -8.75 -7.90
N VAL A 213 8.33 -7.49 -7.91
CA VAL A 213 9.13 -6.92 -6.81
C VAL A 213 8.34 -6.05 -5.84
N SER A 214 7.01 -6.09 -5.92
CA SER A 214 6.12 -5.38 -4.99
C SER A 214 6.47 -5.70 -3.54
N VAL A 215 6.78 -4.66 -2.78
CA VAL A 215 7.02 -4.77 -1.34
C VAL A 215 5.70 -5.08 -0.64
N VAL A 216 5.72 -6.13 0.18
CA VAL A 216 4.64 -6.40 1.15
C VAL A 216 5.15 -6.12 2.55
N LEU A 217 4.44 -5.27 3.29
CA LEU A 217 4.78 -4.95 4.68
C LEU A 217 3.78 -5.60 5.64
N LYS A 218 4.31 -6.16 6.73
CA LYS A 218 3.53 -6.63 7.88
C LYS A 218 3.86 -5.77 9.09
N ILE A 219 2.85 -5.15 9.67
CA ILE A 219 2.93 -4.37 10.90
C ILE A 219 2.28 -5.19 11.99
N THR A 220 3.01 -5.49 13.07
CA THR A 220 2.47 -6.17 14.26
C THR A 220 2.55 -5.23 15.44
N TYR A 221 1.45 -4.99 16.15
CA TYR A 221 1.37 -4.18 17.36
C TYR A 221 0.57 -4.94 18.42
N GLY A 222 1.25 -5.56 19.39
CA GLY A 222 0.64 -6.57 20.25
C GLY A 222 -0.07 -7.66 19.42
N ASP A 223 -1.37 -7.83 19.64
CA ASP A 223 -2.24 -8.79 18.92
C ASP A 223 -2.78 -8.24 17.59
N THR A 224 -2.59 -6.95 17.30
CA THR A 224 -2.99 -6.33 16.04
C THR A 224 -1.97 -6.61 14.95
N VAL A 225 -2.45 -7.12 13.81
CA VAL A 225 -1.65 -7.28 12.59
C VAL A 225 -2.30 -6.56 11.42
N VAL A 226 -1.52 -5.74 10.70
CA VAL A 226 -1.91 -5.11 9.44
C VAL A 226 -0.94 -5.55 8.33
N ILE A 227 -1.48 -5.96 7.18
CA ILE A 227 -0.69 -6.32 5.99
C ILE A 227 -0.96 -5.31 4.87
N LEU A 228 0.11 -4.80 4.27
CA LEU A 228 0.05 -3.90 3.12
C LEU A 228 0.58 -4.63 1.88
N GLY A 229 -0.33 -5.02 0.98
CA GLY A 229 -0.06 -5.99 -0.06
C GLY A 229 0.64 -5.48 -1.34
N GLY A 230 0.88 -4.17 -1.47
CA GLY A 230 1.39 -3.56 -2.70
C GLY A 230 0.63 -4.04 -3.94
N ASP A 231 1.33 -4.28 -5.05
CA ASP A 231 0.76 -4.92 -6.23
C ASP A 231 1.26 -6.36 -6.41
N LEU A 232 1.53 -7.04 -5.29
CA LEU A 232 2.04 -8.40 -5.33
C LEU A 232 1.03 -9.34 -6.01
N GLU A 233 1.50 -10.06 -7.03
CA GLU A 233 0.69 -11.02 -7.78
C GLU A 233 0.79 -12.44 -7.18
N LYS A 234 -0.05 -13.34 -7.70
CA LYS A 234 -0.24 -14.72 -7.27
C LYS A 234 1.07 -15.45 -6.99
N ALA A 235 2.02 -15.42 -7.92
CA ALA A 235 3.29 -16.11 -7.76
C ALA A 235 4.07 -15.58 -6.54
N GLY A 236 4.12 -14.27 -6.36
CA GLY A 236 4.73 -13.66 -5.18
C GLY A 236 4.02 -14.06 -3.87
N TRP A 237 2.68 -14.08 -3.86
CA TRP A 237 1.93 -14.54 -2.69
C TRP A 237 2.15 -16.02 -2.36
N GLU A 238 2.27 -16.90 -3.36
CA GLU A 238 2.63 -18.30 -3.16
C GLU A 238 4.01 -18.43 -2.50
N GLU A 239 4.95 -17.56 -2.87
CA GLU A 239 6.27 -17.50 -2.23
C GLU A 239 6.19 -17.00 -0.78
N VAL A 240 5.37 -15.97 -0.50
CA VAL A 240 5.12 -15.48 0.87
C VAL A 240 4.47 -16.56 1.73
N VAL A 241 3.43 -17.25 1.25
CA VAL A 241 2.79 -18.34 2.01
C VAL A 241 3.80 -19.44 2.30
N ARG A 242 4.66 -19.79 1.33
CA ARG A 242 5.72 -20.79 1.52
C ARG A 242 6.79 -20.37 2.53
N GLU A 243 7.24 -19.10 2.51
CA GLU A 243 8.30 -18.61 3.41
C GLU A 243 7.82 -18.39 4.84
N TYR A 244 6.60 -17.87 5.03
CA TYR A 244 6.11 -17.46 6.35
C TYR A 244 5.14 -18.46 6.97
N GLY A 245 4.48 -19.28 6.16
CA GLY A 245 3.40 -20.16 6.61
C GLY A 245 2.08 -19.43 6.83
N GLU A 246 1.00 -20.15 6.63
CA GLU A 246 -0.38 -19.64 6.65
C GLU A 246 -0.76 -18.94 7.97
N ASP A 247 -0.38 -19.52 9.11
CA ASP A 247 -0.72 -18.99 10.43
C ASP A 247 -0.09 -17.63 10.73
N ASN A 248 1.03 -17.30 10.07
CA ASN A 248 1.73 -16.04 10.25
C ASN A 248 1.17 -14.90 9.39
N LEU A 249 0.15 -15.17 8.57
CA LEU A 249 -0.48 -14.16 7.70
C LEU A 249 -1.80 -13.63 8.26
N LYS A 250 -2.30 -14.18 9.37
CA LYS A 250 -3.49 -13.67 10.07
C LYS A 250 -3.37 -12.17 10.33
N ALA A 251 -4.35 -11.40 9.84
CA ALA A 251 -4.33 -9.95 9.87
C ALA A 251 -5.73 -9.38 10.17
N LEU A 252 -5.77 -8.40 11.06
CA LEU A 252 -7.00 -7.65 11.36
C LEU A 252 -7.37 -6.70 10.22
N ALA A 253 -6.39 -6.16 9.50
CA ALA A 253 -6.62 -5.36 8.30
C ALA A 253 -5.62 -5.69 7.20
N VAL A 254 -6.09 -5.71 5.95
CA VAL A 254 -5.28 -5.98 4.77
C VAL A 254 -5.55 -4.90 3.73
N LYS A 255 -4.52 -4.16 3.33
CA LYS A 255 -4.56 -3.45 2.05
C LYS A 255 -4.41 -4.49 0.95
N VAL A 256 -5.53 -4.73 0.28
CA VAL A 256 -5.69 -5.61 -0.87
C VAL A 256 -4.64 -5.31 -1.94
N SER A 257 -3.97 -6.36 -2.41
CA SER A 257 -2.97 -6.25 -3.46
C SER A 257 -3.56 -5.86 -4.81
N HIS A 258 -2.78 -5.11 -5.59
CA HIS A 258 -3.01 -4.87 -7.02
C HIS A 258 -4.44 -4.38 -7.30
N HIS A 259 -4.89 -3.44 -6.47
CA HIS A 259 -6.21 -2.82 -6.52
C HIS A 259 -7.41 -3.80 -6.55
N GLY A 260 -7.22 -5.06 -6.12
CA GLY A 260 -8.21 -6.12 -6.17
C GLY A 260 -8.31 -6.81 -7.54
N SER A 261 -7.19 -6.90 -8.26
CA SER A 261 -7.00 -7.76 -9.42
C SER A 261 -7.17 -9.24 -9.04
N GLU A 262 -7.68 -10.06 -9.96
CA GLU A 262 -7.82 -11.51 -9.77
C GLU A 262 -6.45 -12.21 -9.62
N ASN A 263 -5.41 -11.62 -10.24
CA ASN A 263 -4.04 -12.10 -10.10
C ASN A 263 -3.36 -11.58 -8.83
N GLY A 264 -4.00 -10.69 -8.05
CA GLY A 264 -3.45 -10.17 -6.79
C GLY A 264 -3.51 -11.16 -5.62
N TYR A 265 -3.94 -12.40 -5.87
CA TYR A 265 -4.12 -13.42 -4.83
C TYR A 265 -3.71 -14.80 -5.31
N CYS A 266 -3.38 -15.68 -4.36
CA CYS A 266 -3.26 -17.12 -4.59
C CYS A 266 -4.42 -17.88 -3.93
N ALA A 267 -4.53 -19.19 -4.21
CA ALA A 267 -5.57 -20.02 -3.60
C ALA A 267 -5.47 -19.95 -2.07
N ASP A 268 -6.62 -19.90 -1.40
CA ASP A 268 -6.76 -19.80 0.06
C ASP A 268 -6.11 -18.58 0.74
N LEU A 269 -5.56 -17.61 -0.01
CA LEU A 269 -4.86 -16.48 0.60
C LEU A 269 -5.70 -15.72 1.64
N TRP A 270 -6.96 -15.42 1.32
CA TRP A 270 -7.86 -14.74 2.25
C TRP A 270 -8.29 -15.59 3.45
N LYS A 271 -8.27 -16.91 3.30
CA LYS A 271 -8.46 -17.85 4.42
C LYS A 271 -7.27 -17.76 5.39
N HIS A 272 -6.06 -17.51 4.91
CA HIS A 272 -4.88 -17.31 5.76
C HIS A 272 -4.88 -15.95 6.46
N PHE A 273 -5.45 -14.92 5.82
CA PHE A 273 -5.59 -13.59 6.44
C PHE A 273 -6.65 -13.53 7.54
N THR A 274 -7.73 -14.32 7.46
CA THR A 274 -8.88 -14.13 8.34
C THR A 274 -8.57 -14.38 9.82
N VAL A 275 -8.92 -13.41 10.68
CA VAL A 275 -8.84 -13.53 12.14
C VAL A 275 -10.24 -13.73 12.70
N GLY A 276 -10.69 -15.00 12.78
CA GLY A 276 -12.02 -15.32 13.31
C GLY A 276 -13.16 -14.58 12.60
N GLY A 277 -13.00 -14.30 11.31
CA GLY A 277 -13.99 -13.56 10.50
C GLY A 277 -13.99 -12.04 10.69
N LYS A 278 -13.02 -11.46 11.41
CA LYS A 278 -12.96 -10.00 11.74
C LYS A 278 -12.17 -9.13 10.75
N THR A 279 -11.52 -9.72 9.76
CA THR A 279 -10.56 -8.99 8.90
C THR A 279 -11.22 -7.91 8.04
N ILE A 280 -10.61 -6.73 8.00
CA ILE A 280 -11.01 -5.62 7.12
C ILE A 280 -10.16 -5.64 5.84
N ALA A 281 -10.81 -5.69 4.69
CA ALA A 281 -10.16 -5.53 3.39
C ALA A 281 -10.28 -4.06 2.94
N MET A 282 -9.14 -3.40 2.75
CA MET A 282 -9.07 -2.02 2.25
C MET A 282 -8.62 -2.04 0.78
N ILE A 283 -9.36 -1.38 -0.11
CA ILE A 283 -9.07 -1.34 -1.55
C ILE A 283 -8.94 0.11 -2.01
N ALA A 284 -7.96 0.40 -2.85
CA ALA A 284 -7.94 1.64 -3.65
C ALA A 284 -8.24 1.26 -5.10
N PRO A 285 -9.45 1.51 -5.63
CA PRO A 285 -9.81 1.10 -6.98
C PRO A 285 -8.98 1.81 -8.07
N GLN A 286 -8.72 1.09 -9.16
CA GLN A 286 -7.98 1.58 -10.31
C GLN A 286 -8.87 1.55 -11.57
N HIS A 287 -9.42 2.71 -11.93
CA HIS A 287 -10.48 2.82 -12.94
C HIS A 287 -9.96 2.58 -14.36
N ARG A 288 -8.69 2.90 -14.64
CA ARG A 288 -8.09 2.66 -15.97
C ARG A 288 -8.11 1.18 -16.31
N HIS A 289 -7.84 0.33 -15.31
CA HIS A 289 -7.77 -1.12 -15.45
C HIS A 289 -9.07 -1.83 -15.06
N LYS A 290 -10.11 -1.07 -14.65
CA LYS A 290 -11.39 -1.58 -14.17
C LYS A 290 -11.21 -2.56 -12.99
N LEU A 291 -10.38 -2.16 -12.04
CA LEU A 291 -10.13 -2.88 -10.79
C LEU A 291 -10.86 -2.20 -9.63
N PRO A 292 -11.31 -2.95 -8.61
CA PRO A 292 -11.25 -4.42 -8.45
C PRO A 292 -12.15 -5.19 -9.44
N ARG A 293 -11.89 -6.50 -9.59
CA ARG A 293 -12.71 -7.43 -10.37
C ARG A 293 -13.70 -8.20 -9.49
N PRO A 294 -14.86 -8.64 -10.02
CA PRO A 294 -15.84 -9.42 -9.27
C PRO A 294 -15.25 -10.65 -8.59
N ALA A 295 -14.47 -11.48 -9.29
CA ALA A 295 -13.97 -12.73 -8.71
C ALA A 295 -13.04 -12.50 -7.50
N GLY A 296 -12.24 -11.41 -7.54
CA GLY A 296 -11.45 -10.98 -6.39
C GLY A 296 -12.33 -10.56 -5.22
N LEU A 297 -13.33 -9.70 -5.46
CA LEU A 297 -14.27 -9.28 -4.42
C LEU A 297 -15.06 -10.44 -3.82
N ASP A 298 -15.49 -11.39 -4.66
CA ASP A 298 -16.21 -12.58 -4.23
C ASP A 298 -15.34 -13.41 -3.29
N ASP A 299 -14.06 -13.61 -3.61
CA ASP A 299 -13.15 -14.36 -2.75
C ASP A 299 -12.87 -13.66 -1.42
N ILE A 300 -12.58 -12.36 -1.46
CA ILE A 300 -12.42 -11.52 -0.26
C ILE A 300 -13.67 -11.61 0.63
N SER A 301 -14.86 -11.49 0.02
CA SER A 301 -16.14 -11.42 0.75
C SER A 301 -16.50 -12.72 1.47
N LYS A 302 -15.87 -13.85 1.14
CA LYS A 302 -16.04 -15.10 1.89
C LYS A 302 -15.39 -15.04 3.28
N PHE A 303 -14.29 -14.31 3.41
CA PHE A 303 -13.41 -14.38 4.60
C PHE A 303 -13.27 -13.06 5.36
N ALA A 304 -13.36 -11.91 4.66
CA ALA A 304 -13.26 -10.59 5.26
C ALA A 304 -14.60 -10.19 5.90
N ASN A 305 -14.56 -9.61 7.10
CA ASN A 305 -15.72 -9.02 7.74
C ASN A 305 -16.32 -7.90 6.88
N GLN A 306 -15.43 -7.03 6.40
CA GLN A 306 -15.78 -5.81 5.70
C GLN A 306 -14.85 -5.59 4.51
N ILE A 307 -15.39 -5.03 3.44
CA ILE A 307 -14.63 -4.51 2.31
C ILE A 307 -14.91 -3.02 2.21
N VAL A 308 -13.88 -2.20 2.36
CA VAL A 308 -13.95 -0.74 2.18
C VAL A 308 -13.10 -0.34 0.98
N ALA A 309 -13.55 0.69 0.27
CA ALA A 309 -12.86 1.20 -0.90
C ALA A 309 -12.72 2.72 -0.81
N THR A 310 -11.57 3.26 -1.22
CA THR A 310 -11.35 4.71 -1.22
C THR A 310 -12.19 5.46 -2.26
N CYS A 311 -12.78 4.76 -3.22
CA CYS A 311 -13.81 5.31 -4.09
C CYS A 311 -14.77 4.22 -4.55
N LYS A 312 -15.90 4.60 -5.16
CA LYS A 312 -16.77 3.63 -5.83
C LYS A 312 -16.05 3.00 -7.04
N PRO A 313 -15.93 1.67 -7.11
CA PRO A 313 -15.34 1.01 -8.27
C PRO A 313 -16.25 1.16 -9.51
N LYS A 314 -15.67 1.11 -10.72
CA LYS A 314 -16.41 1.07 -12.00
C LYS A 314 -16.95 -0.33 -12.27
N LEU A 315 -17.72 -0.85 -11.33
CA LEU A 315 -18.27 -2.19 -11.32
C LEU A 315 -19.63 -2.18 -10.62
N ASP A 316 -20.59 -2.91 -11.17
CA ASP A 316 -21.84 -3.24 -10.48
C ASP A 316 -21.67 -4.62 -9.84
N TRP A 317 -21.28 -4.63 -8.57
CA TRP A 317 -21.05 -5.85 -7.80
C TRP A 317 -21.99 -5.90 -6.62
N LYS A 318 -22.54 -7.08 -6.39
CA LYS A 318 -23.32 -7.41 -5.19
C LYS A 318 -22.63 -8.58 -4.53
N PRO A 319 -22.34 -8.52 -3.22
CA PRO A 319 -21.78 -9.67 -2.52
C PRO A 319 -22.74 -10.86 -2.69
N ALA A 320 -22.17 -12.04 -2.92
CA ALA A 320 -22.94 -13.27 -2.83
C ALA A 320 -23.66 -13.30 -1.47
N SER A 321 -24.90 -13.80 -1.43
CA SER A 321 -25.63 -14.00 -0.18
C SER A 321 -24.94 -15.07 0.65
N VAL A 322 -23.93 -14.68 1.43
CA VAL A 322 -23.22 -15.59 2.34
C VAL A 322 -24.01 -15.61 3.64
N VAL A 323 -24.64 -16.74 3.94
CA VAL A 323 -25.17 -17.02 5.28
C VAL A 323 -23.97 -17.14 6.21
N ARG A 324 -23.79 -16.16 7.10
CA ARG A 324 -22.78 -16.21 8.16
C ARG A 324 -23.45 -16.56 9.47
N GLU A 325 -22.82 -17.42 10.27
CA GLU A 325 -23.20 -17.52 11.67
C GLU A 325 -22.97 -16.16 12.34
N PRO A 326 -23.91 -15.67 13.17
CA PRO A 326 -23.78 -14.40 13.85
C PRO A 326 -22.52 -14.44 14.72
N LEU A 327 -21.61 -13.48 14.51
CA LEU A 327 -20.43 -13.32 15.35
C LEU A 327 -20.88 -12.96 16.77
N PRO A 328 -20.17 -13.42 17.82
CA PRO A 328 -20.38 -12.94 19.18
C PRO A 328 -20.30 -11.41 19.19
N GLU A 329 -21.18 -10.73 19.94
CA GLU A 329 -21.22 -9.27 20.08
C GLU A 329 -19.86 -8.71 20.53
N SER A 330 -18.95 -8.50 19.58
CA SER A 330 -17.78 -7.67 19.77
C SER A 330 -18.24 -6.24 19.49
N ARG A 331 -17.91 -5.33 20.41
CA ARG A 331 -18.20 -3.89 20.35
C ARG A 331 -17.46 -3.21 19.18
N MET A 332 -17.63 -3.70 17.96
CA MET A 332 -17.31 -2.94 16.76
C MET A 332 -18.39 -1.90 16.59
N ILE A 333 -18.32 -0.84 17.39
CA ILE A 333 -19.03 0.38 17.01
C ILE A 333 -18.16 0.99 15.92
N LEU A 334 -18.35 0.53 14.68
CA LEU A 334 -18.18 1.41 13.53
C LEU A 334 -19.16 2.55 13.78
N ARG A 335 -18.70 3.54 14.54
CA ARG A 335 -19.31 4.84 14.49
C ARG A 335 -18.98 5.28 13.08
N THR A 336 -19.88 5.02 12.16
CA THR A 336 -20.02 5.86 10.98
C THR A 336 -20.38 7.24 11.52
N HIS A 337 -19.43 7.91 12.16
CA HIS A 337 -19.33 9.34 12.06
C HIS A 337 -19.00 9.53 10.58
N LEU A 338 -20.05 9.56 9.76
CA LEU A 338 -20.15 10.56 8.70
C LEU A 338 -20.10 11.93 9.40
N ALA A 339 -19.05 12.20 10.16
CA ALA A 339 -18.67 13.53 10.50
C ALA A 339 -18.30 14.09 9.14
N ALA A 340 -19.12 15.02 8.68
CA ALA A 340 -18.81 15.89 7.58
C ALA A 340 -17.59 16.75 7.98
N MET A 341 -16.43 16.15 8.21
CA MET A 341 -15.18 16.82 7.91
C MET A 341 -15.11 16.79 6.39
N LYS A 342 -15.77 17.77 5.78
CA LYS A 342 -15.26 18.33 4.55
C LYS A 342 -13.80 18.66 4.86
N LEU A 343 -12.88 17.80 4.44
CA LEU A 343 -11.59 18.30 4.03
C LEU A 343 -11.88 19.42 3.02
N ALA A 344 -11.08 20.49 3.06
CA ALA A 344 -11.26 21.69 2.24
C ALA A 344 -11.76 21.31 0.83
N ASP A 345 -12.70 22.11 0.27
CA ASP A 345 -13.54 21.84 -0.92
C ASP A 345 -12.81 21.33 -2.19
N ASP A 346 -11.50 21.11 -2.15
CA ASP A 346 -10.60 20.62 -3.20
C ASP A 346 -10.00 19.21 -2.97
N THR A 347 -10.48 18.39 -2.02
CA THR A 347 -9.82 17.11 -1.73
C THR A 347 -10.03 16.09 -2.87
N PRO A 348 -9.00 15.70 -3.63
CA PRO A 348 -9.17 15.03 -4.91
C PRO A 348 -9.26 13.49 -4.81
N CYS A 349 -9.34 12.93 -3.60
CA CYS A 349 -9.37 11.49 -3.37
C CYS A 349 -10.15 11.10 -2.12
N GLY A 350 -10.61 9.85 -2.06
CA GLY A 350 -11.23 9.33 -0.85
C GLY A 350 -10.22 8.68 0.08
N GLN A 351 -10.63 8.49 1.32
CA GLN A 351 -9.77 8.05 2.41
C GLN A 351 -10.48 6.99 3.25
N CYS A 352 -9.78 5.90 3.53
CA CYS A 352 -10.18 4.88 4.51
C CYS A 352 -9.17 4.89 5.66
N SER A 353 -9.60 5.25 6.87
CA SER A 353 -8.73 5.39 8.05
C SER A 353 -9.18 4.49 9.17
N PHE A 354 -8.22 3.80 9.81
CA PHE A 354 -8.49 2.93 10.95
C PHE A 354 -7.43 3.14 12.03
N LYS A 355 -7.88 3.12 13.30
CA LYS A 355 -7.01 3.14 14.48
C LYS A 355 -7.14 1.83 15.23
N PHE A 356 -6.01 1.27 15.63
CA PHE A 356 -5.93 -0.03 16.28
C PHE A 356 -5.21 0.07 17.63
N ASP A 357 -5.72 -0.65 18.62
CA ASP A 357 -5.01 -0.88 19.88
C ASP A 357 -4.03 -2.07 19.76
N ASN A 358 -3.32 -2.37 20.84
CA ASN A 358 -2.41 -3.54 20.90
C ASN A 358 -3.12 -4.86 21.25
N MET A 359 -4.45 -4.85 21.41
CA MET A 359 -5.25 -6.00 21.82
C MET A 359 -6.03 -6.63 20.66
N GLY A 360 -5.71 -6.24 19.41
CA GLY A 360 -6.39 -6.78 18.24
C GLY A 360 -7.76 -6.16 17.98
N ASN A 361 -8.01 -4.93 18.45
CA ASN A 361 -9.27 -4.22 18.20
C ASN A 361 -9.09 -3.00 17.31
N VAL A 362 -10.13 -2.74 16.52
CA VAL A 362 -10.32 -1.46 15.85
C VAL A 362 -10.98 -0.50 16.85
N VAL A 363 -10.25 0.54 17.24
CA VAL A 363 -10.72 1.55 18.21
C VAL A 363 -11.56 2.62 17.54
N ASP A 364 -11.21 2.97 16.30
CA ASP A 364 -11.86 4.01 15.52
C ASP A 364 -11.70 3.75 14.02
N GLY A 365 -12.64 4.24 13.22
CA GLY A 365 -12.67 4.05 11.77
C GLY A 365 -13.42 5.18 11.08
N GLU A 366 -12.82 5.76 10.06
CA GLU A 366 -13.35 6.92 9.33
C GLU A 366 -13.24 6.69 7.82
N LEU A 367 -14.33 6.92 7.09
CA LEU A 367 -14.37 6.94 5.63
C LEU A 367 -14.70 8.36 5.18
N ILE A 368 -13.81 8.97 4.40
CA ILE A 368 -14.04 10.29 3.81
C ILE A 368 -14.36 10.11 2.34
N GLU A 369 -15.48 10.71 1.90
CA GLU A 369 -15.95 10.64 0.51
C GLU A 369 -14.83 11.01 -0.48
N PRO A 370 -14.75 10.35 -1.65
CA PRO A 370 -15.68 9.34 -2.18
C PRO A 370 -15.56 7.91 -1.63
N ALA A 371 -14.89 7.68 -0.49
CA ALA A 371 -14.77 6.34 0.09
C ALA A 371 -16.14 5.71 0.41
N VAL A 372 -16.22 4.38 0.26
CA VAL A 372 -17.45 3.59 0.39
C VAL A 372 -17.20 2.25 1.08
N VAL A 373 -18.24 1.71 1.71
CA VAL A 373 -18.30 0.31 2.13
C VAL A 373 -18.89 -0.51 0.98
N LEU A 374 -18.17 -1.54 0.53
CA LEU A 374 -18.64 -2.48 -0.50
C LEU A 374 -19.34 -3.70 0.13
N HIS A 375 -18.90 -4.14 1.31
CA HIS A 375 -19.38 -5.34 2.01
C HIS A 375 -19.18 -5.20 3.53
N GLY A 376 -20.08 -5.78 4.35
CA GLY A 376 -20.05 -5.74 5.83
C GLY A 376 -21.25 -4.99 6.45
N GLU A 377 -21.40 -5.01 7.78
CA GLU A 377 -22.49 -4.30 8.47
C GLU A 377 -22.44 -2.79 8.18
N GLY A 378 -23.59 -2.23 7.76
CA GLY A 378 -23.71 -0.90 7.17
C GLY A 378 -24.29 -0.88 5.76
N THR A 379 -24.46 -2.04 5.11
CA THR A 379 -25.14 -2.18 3.81
C THR A 379 -26.67 -2.06 3.89
N LYS A 380 -27.19 -1.02 4.55
CA LYS A 380 -28.50 -0.48 4.14
C LYS A 380 -28.22 0.54 3.04
N ALA A 381 -28.53 0.15 1.80
CA ALA A 381 -28.69 1.08 0.69
C ALA A 381 -29.57 2.27 1.15
N PRO A 382 -29.39 3.49 0.61
CA PRO A 382 -30.34 4.56 0.86
C PRO A 382 -31.71 4.05 0.44
N THR A 383 -32.62 3.92 1.41
CA THR A 383 -34.03 3.69 1.14
C THR A 383 -34.48 4.80 0.21
N ALA A 384 -34.83 4.44 -1.03
CA ALA A 384 -35.50 5.33 -1.94
C ALA A 384 -36.65 5.98 -1.18
N SER A 385 -36.68 7.31 -1.20
CA SER A 385 -37.80 8.10 -0.72
C SER A 385 -39.08 7.54 -1.35
N ILE A 386 -39.98 7.06 -0.51
CA ILE A 386 -41.36 6.82 -0.89
C ILE A 386 -41.95 8.20 -1.17
N ALA A 387 -42.51 8.36 -2.39
CA ALA A 387 -43.25 9.53 -2.82
C ALA A 387 -44.55 9.72 -2.03
#